data_AF-A0A923CIV7-F1
#
_entry.id   AF-A0A923CIV7-F1
#
_cell.length_a   1.000
_cell.length_b   1.000
_cell.length_c   1.000
_cell.angle_alpha   90.00
_cell.angle_beta   90.00
_cell.angle_gamma   90.00
#
_symmetry.space_group_name_H-M   'P 1'
#
loop_
_entity.id
_entity.type
_entity.pdbx_description
1 polymer ?
#
loop_
_entity_poly.entity_id
_entity_poly.type
_entity_poly.pdbx_seq_one_letter_code
_entity_poly.pdbx_strand_id
1 'polypeptide(L)' 'MILTRKFHLHDGDSGSAITVRITPRMPRNEISEIMEDGTIKIRLSAPPLDGKANQVLI' A
#
# COMPACT_ATOMS: atom_id res chain seq x y z
N MET A 1 -11.30 13.36 -14.72
CA MET A 1 -10.35 14.26 -14.02
C MET A 1 -9.62 13.43 -12.97
N ILE A 2 -8.45 12.90 -13.32
CA ILE A 2 -7.62 12.12 -12.41
C ILE A 2 -6.82 13.10 -11.55
N LEU A 3 -7.11 13.13 -10.25
CA LEU A 3 -6.38 13.94 -9.28
C LEU A 3 -5.03 13.25 -9.02
N THR A 4 -3.97 13.73 -9.67
CA THR A 4 -2.60 13.31 -9.35
C THR A 4 -2.28 13.84 -7.95
N ARG A 5 -2.39 12.99 -6.93
CA ARG A 5 -1.95 13.33 -5.58
C ARG A 5 -0.43 13.46 -5.61
N LYS A 6 0.10 14.64 -5.30
CA LYS A 6 1.55 14.83 -5.08
C LYS A 6 1.90 14.17 -3.75
N PHE A 7 2.55 13.01 -3.80
CA PHE A 7 3.11 12.37 -2.63
C PHE A 7 4.54 12.92 -2.40
N HIS A 8 4.78 13.53 -1.24
CA HIS A 8 6.14 13.77 -0.76
C HIS A 8 6.58 12.51 -0.01
N LEU A 9 7.43 11.71 -0.65
CA LEU A 9 8.11 10.60 0.00
C LEU A 9 9.33 11.18 0.72
N HIS A 10 9.49 10.87 2.00
CA HIS A 10 10.70 11.23 2.72
C HIS A 10 11.82 10.28 2.29
N ASP A 11 12.95 10.82 1.86
CA ASP A 11 14.20 10.06 1.77
C ASP A 11 14.55 9.62 3.19
N GLY A 12 14.39 8.33 3.47
CA GLY A 12 14.86 7.76 4.72
C GLY A 12 16.38 7.73 4.67
N ASP A 13 17.04 8.28 5.68
CA ASP A 13 18.52 8.38 5.80
C ASP A 13 19.24 7.03 5.59
N SER A 14 18.52 5.91 5.68
CA SER A 14 19.00 4.54 5.45
C SER A 14 18.05 3.64 4.64
N GLY A 15 17.06 4.17 3.91
CA GLY A 15 16.06 3.33 3.23
C GLY A 15 15.13 4.04 2.24
N SER A 16 14.39 3.25 1.47
CA SER A 16 13.47 3.74 0.43
C SER A 16 12.03 3.77 0.93
N ALA A 17 11.31 4.84 0.62
CA ALA A 17 9.86 4.94 0.84
C ALA A 17 9.10 4.54 -0.43
N ILE A 18 8.01 3.76 -0.26
CA ILE A 18 7.17 3.28 -1.37
C ILE A 18 5.70 3.52 -1.02
N THR A 19 4.92 3.99 -1.99
CA THR A 19 3.47 4.15 -1.84
C THR A 19 2.75 2.83 -2.09
N VAL A 20 1.94 2.40 -1.12
CA VAL A 20 1.10 1.20 -1.24
C VAL A 20 -0.37 1.50 -0.99
N ARG A 21 -1.25 0.76 -1.67
CA ARG A 21 -2.70 0.80 -1.45
C ARG A 21 -3.24 -0.57 -1.08
N ILE A 22 -3.77 -0.68 0.12
CA ILE A 22 -4.25 -1.93 0.70
C ILE A 22 -5.73 -2.16 0.39
N THR A 23 -6.06 -3.35 -0.11
CA THR A 23 -7.43 -3.88 -0.18
C THR A 23 -7.56 -5.02 0.85
N PRO A 24 -8.24 -4.80 1.99
CA PRO A 24 -8.37 -5.79 3.06
C PRO A 24 -9.48 -6.83 2.78
N ARG A 25 -9.59 -7.85 3.64
CA ARG A 25 -10.62 -8.92 3.58
C ARG A 25 -10.62 -9.75 2.29
N MET A 26 -9.44 -9.96 1.71
CA MET A 26 -9.25 -10.74 0.49
C MET A 26 -9.00 -12.23 0.82
N PRO A 27 -9.29 -13.18 -0.08
CA PRO A 27 -9.12 -14.61 0.21
C PRO A 27 -7.65 -15.02 0.43
N ARG A 28 -6.70 -14.23 -0.05
CA ARG A 28 -5.25 -14.44 0.11
C ARG A 28 -4.49 -13.12 0.04
N ASN A 29 -3.23 -13.15 0.48
CA ASN A 29 -2.30 -12.03 0.37
C ASN A 29 -1.63 -12.06 -1.00
N GLU A 30 -1.68 -10.95 -1.75
CA GLU A 30 -1.03 -10.86 -3.07
C GLU A 30 -0.79 -9.40 -3.50
N ILE A 31 0.24 -9.19 -4.33
CA ILE A 31 0.39 -7.95 -5.10
C ILE A 31 -0.55 -8.07 -6.29
N SER A 32 -1.54 -7.19 -6.36
CA SER A 32 -2.57 -7.23 -7.39
C SER A 32 -2.25 -6.41 -8.63
N GLU A 33 -1.52 -5.31 -8.46
CA GLU A 33 -1.29 -4.33 -9.53
C GLU A 33 -0.15 -3.38 -9.15
N ILE A 34 0.61 -2.94 -10.14
CA ILE A 34 1.48 -1.75 -10.05
C ILE A 34 0.81 -0.68 -10.91
N MET A 35 0.40 0.42 -10.28
CA MET A 35 -0.30 1.51 -10.95
C MET A 35 0.68 2.35 -11.79
N GLU A 36 0.15 3.11 -12.75
CA GLU A 36 0.93 3.99 -13.63
C GLU A 36 1.75 5.04 -12.86
N ASP A 37 1.32 5.43 -11.66
CA ASP A 37 2.00 6.37 -10.76
C ASP A 37 3.04 5.71 -9.83
N GLY A 38 3.29 4.41 -10.00
CA GLY A 38 4.21 3.63 -9.17
C GLY A 38 3.60 3.12 -7.86
N THR A 39 2.31 3.38 -7.59
CA THR A 39 1.64 2.83 -6.40
C THR A 39 1.44 1.32 -6.53
N ILE A 40 1.82 0.57 -5.50
CA ILE A 40 1.61 -0.88 -5.47
C ILE A 40 0.27 -1.19 -4.78
N LYS A 41 -0.66 -1.84 -5.48
CA LYS A 41 -1.89 -2.35 -4.86
C LYS A 41 -1.66 -3.73 -4.30
N ILE A 42 -1.94 -3.87 -3.01
CA ILE A 42 -1.78 -5.11 -2.25
C ILE A 42 -3.14 -5.55 -1.74
N ARG A 43 -3.48 -6.82 -1.94
CA ARG A 43 -4.63 -7.48 -1.33
C ARG A 43 -4.16 -8.19 -0.07
N LEU A 44 -4.86 -7.99 1.04
CA LEU A 44 -4.60 -8.67 2.31
C LEU A 44 -5.86 -9.37 2.81
N SER A 45 -5.69 -10.55 3.40
CA SER A 45 -6.77 -11.27 4.07
C SER A 45 -7.17 -10.65 5.41
N ALA A 46 -6.25 -9.92 6.03
CA ALA A 46 -6.46 -9.26 7.31
C ALA A 46 -7.63 -8.25 7.25
N PRO A 47 -8.48 -8.18 8.29
CA PRO A 47 -9.51 -7.15 8.39
C PRO A 47 -8.86 -5.77 8.65
N PRO A 48 -9.50 -4.67 8.22
CA PRO A 48 -8.96 -3.31 8.40
C PRO A 48 -9.15 -2.75 9.82
N LEU A 49 -9.55 -3.58 10.80
CA LEU A 49 -9.86 -3.12 12.16
C LEU A 49 -8.57 -2.86 12.94
N ASP A 50 -8.51 -1.74 13.67
CA ASP A 50 -7.44 -1.35 14.58
C ASP A 50 -6.01 -1.38 13.99
N GLY A 51 -5.85 -1.09 12.71
CA GLY A 51 -4.52 -1.07 12.07
C GLY A 51 -3.90 -2.46 11.88
N LYS A 52 -4.65 -3.56 12.06
CA LYS A 52 -4.18 -4.93 11.81
C LYS A 52 -3.69 -5.14 10.38
N ALA A 53 -4.30 -4.45 9.41
CA ALA A 53 -3.82 -4.45 8.02
C ALA A 53 -2.41 -3.84 7.90
N ASN A 54 -2.05 -2.87 8.74
CA ASN A 54 -0.70 -2.28 8.77
C ASN A 54 0.30 -3.21 9.43
N GLN A 55 -0.11 -3.94 10.49
CA GLN A 55 0.78 -4.89 11.16
C GLN A 55 1.15 -6.09 10.29
N VAL A 56 0.23 -6.56 9.44
CA VAL A 56 0.48 -7.68 8.52
C VAL A 56 1.33 -7.26 7.31
N LEU A 57 1.44 -5.95 7.06
CA LEU A 57 2.23 -5.40 5.97
C LEU A 57 3.74 -5.31 6.33
N ILE A 58 4.09 -5.34 7.62
CA ILE A 58 5.46 -5.12 8.13
C ILE A 58 6.05 -6.43 8.67
#